data_AF-A0A4Y2E5Y3-F1
#
_entry.id   AF-A0A4Y2E5Y3-F1
#
_cell.length_a   1.000
_cell.length_b   1.000
_cell.length_c   1.000
_cell.angle_alpha   90.00
_cell.angle_beta   90.00
_cell.angle_gamma   90.00
#
_symmetry.space_group_name_H-M   'P 1'
#
loop_
_entity.id
_entity.type
_entity.pdbx_description
1 polymer ?
#
loop_
_entity_poly.entity_id
_entity_poly.type
_entity_poly.pdbx_seq_one_letter_code
_entity_poly.pdbx_strand_id
1 'polypeptide(L)'
;MSETGPLTRSMDEKFEKLFVMMAEMKAGLEDKMEAGQEEMRSGQEEIKSQIQAHTESQVQEMKIYVDGCIGKIEEEVQCVKLKIEKVESEVQRKMIEESRCVVQEKMSDLERRLSDLETRPNNFPAYPESIYFRPTVKPLTSDGLTSWTVFKTQFDVVSSTNRWTDFVKASQLVASLRGSAAEVLQGIPSDKLTDLMTIEKALESRFGGSHLMQYL
;
A
#
# COMPACT_ATOMS: atom_id res chain seq x y z
N MET A 1 31.84 4.70 116.10
CA MET A 1 32.20 4.01 114.84
C MET A 1 32.16 2.53 115.15
N SER A 2 31.11 1.83 114.72
CA SER A 2 30.91 0.42 115.03
C SER A 2 31.77 -0.41 114.08
N GLU A 3 32.80 -1.07 114.60
CA GLU A 3 33.62 -2.01 113.82
C GLU A 3 32.78 -3.21 113.42
N THR A 4 32.56 -3.34 112.11
CA THR A 4 32.00 -4.54 111.49
C THR A 4 33.06 -5.65 111.50
N GLY A 5 32.70 -6.84 111.99
CA GLY A 5 33.65 -7.92 112.28
C GLY A 5 34.21 -8.67 111.05
N PRO A 6 35.14 -9.63 111.26
CA PRO A 6 35.79 -10.41 110.18
C PRO A 6 34.84 -11.24 109.30
N LEU A 7 33.69 -11.64 109.86
CA LEU A 7 32.68 -12.46 109.17
C LEU A 7 31.96 -11.70 108.03
N THR A 8 31.66 -10.40 108.21
CA THR A 8 31.01 -9.58 107.18
C THR A 8 31.88 -9.40 105.93
N ARG A 9 33.19 -9.21 106.11
CA ARG A 9 34.15 -9.02 105.01
C ARG A 9 34.34 -10.28 104.15
N SER A 10 34.25 -11.47 104.78
CA SER A 10 34.35 -12.77 104.07
C SER A 10 33.10 -13.11 103.25
N MET A 11 31.91 -12.69 103.71
CA MET A 11 30.68 -12.84 102.93
C MET A 11 30.71 -11.97 101.68
N ASP A 12 31.16 -10.72 101.79
CA ASP A 12 31.26 -9.79 100.66
C ASP A 12 32.19 -10.32 99.55
N GLU A 13 33.36 -10.87 99.91
CA GLU A 13 34.27 -11.49 98.93
C GLU A 13 33.67 -12.68 98.17
N LYS A 14 32.80 -13.46 98.82
CA LYS A 14 32.11 -14.59 98.16
C LYS A 14 31.03 -14.10 97.21
N PHE A 15 30.29 -13.06 97.57
CA PHE A 15 29.31 -12.44 96.68
C PHE A 15 29.98 -11.78 95.48
N GLU A 16 31.12 -11.09 95.67
CA GLU A 16 31.88 -10.49 94.56
C GLU A 16 32.36 -11.54 93.56
N LYS A 17 32.93 -12.66 94.05
CA LYS A 17 33.30 -13.80 93.19
C LYS A 17 32.11 -14.40 92.43
N LEU A 18 30.94 -14.44 93.04
CA LEU A 18 29.72 -14.91 92.41
C LEU A 18 29.25 -13.96 91.29
N PHE A 19 29.31 -12.65 91.51
CA PHE A 19 28.99 -11.64 90.49
C PHE A 19 29.94 -11.70 89.31
N VAL A 20 31.25 -11.86 89.55
CA VAL A 20 32.25 -12.03 88.49
C VAL A 20 31.93 -13.28 87.66
N MET A 21 31.67 -14.43 88.29
CA MET A 21 31.26 -15.64 87.57
C MET A 21 29.98 -15.46 86.75
N MET A 22 28.99 -14.73 87.29
CA MET A 22 27.74 -14.46 86.59
C MET A 22 27.94 -13.53 85.39
N ALA A 23 28.81 -12.54 85.52
CA ALA A 23 29.18 -11.62 84.44
C ALA A 23 29.93 -12.35 83.31
N GLU A 24 30.91 -13.20 83.66
CA GLU A 24 31.63 -14.04 82.69
C GLU A 24 30.70 -15.02 81.97
N MET A 25 29.78 -15.65 82.71
CA MET A 25 28.80 -16.57 82.12
C MET A 25 27.84 -15.84 81.18
N LYS A 26 27.40 -14.63 81.54
CA LYS A 26 26.54 -13.80 80.69
C LYS A 26 27.27 -13.37 79.41
N ALA A 27 28.48 -12.84 79.54
CA ALA A 27 29.31 -12.42 78.40
C ALA A 27 29.56 -13.59 77.44
N GLY A 28 29.97 -14.76 77.95
CA GLY A 28 30.19 -15.93 77.11
C GLY A 28 28.91 -16.50 76.46
N LEU A 29 27.73 -16.20 76.99
CA LEU A 29 26.45 -16.53 76.35
C LEU A 29 26.10 -15.53 75.25
N GLU A 30 26.39 -14.26 75.45
CA GLU A 30 26.20 -13.16 74.50
C GLU A 30 27.12 -13.34 73.28
N ASP A 31 28.40 -13.63 73.50
CA ASP A 31 29.38 -13.94 72.44
C ASP A 31 28.95 -15.12 71.56
N LYS A 32 28.42 -16.19 72.17
CA LYS A 32 27.91 -17.36 71.44
C LYS A 32 26.66 -17.03 70.63
N MET A 33 25.79 -16.16 71.14
CA MET A 33 24.59 -15.73 70.45
C MET A 33 24.94 -14.88 69.24
N GLU A 34 25.90 -13.96 69.39
CA GLU A 34 26.40 -13.11 68.31
C GLU A 34 27.10 -13.94 67.24
N ALA A 35 28.00 -14.85 67.63
CA ALA A 35 28.66 -15.78 66.70
C ALA A 35 27.64 -16.64 65.92
N GLY A 36 26.60 -17.16 66.59
CA GLY A 36 25.55 -17.93 65.93
C GLY A 36 24.68 -17.10 64.97
N GLN A 37 24.44 -15.83 65.29
CA GLN A 37 23.74 -14.91 64.38
C GLN A 37 24.59 -14.57 63.14
N GLU A 38 25.89 -14.36 63.32
CA GLU A 38 26.81 -14.05 62.22
C GLU A 38 26.99 -15.26 61.30
N GLU A 39 27.09 -16.48 61.85
CA GLU A 39 27.15 -17.72 61.09
C GLU A 39 25.84 -17.96 60.29
N MET A 40 24.68 -17.64 60.89
CA MET A 40 23.40 -17.70 60.17
C MET A 40 23.32 -16.68 59.03
N ARG A 41 23.80 -15.45 59.26
CA ARG A 41 23.81 -14.40 58.24
C ARG A 41 24.74 -14.76 57.09
N SER A 42 25.96 -15.22 57.38
CA SER A 42 26.92 -15.63 56.34
C SER A 42 26.43 -16.83 55.54
N GLY A 43 25.82 -17.83 56.19
CA GLY A 43 25.20 -18.95 55.51
C GLY A 43 24.03 -18.54 54.58
N GLN A 44 23.21 -17.58 54.99
CA GLN A 44 22.17 -17.02 54.13
C GLN A 44 22.73 -16.26 52.92
N GLU A 45 23.79 -15.46 53.13
CA GLU A 45 24.46 -14.73 52.06
C GLU A 45 25.12 -15.68 51.05
N GLU A 46 25.73 -16.76 51.52
CA GLU A 46 26.33 -17.78 50.66
C GLU A 46 25.26 -18.48 49.80
N ILE A 47 24.16 -18.93 50.41
CA ILE A 47 23.05 -19.56 49.68
C ILE A 47 22.47 -18.60 48.64
N LYS A 48 22.28 -17.33 49.00
CA LYS A 48 21.78 -16.30 48.08
C LYS A 48 22.74 -16.08 46.91
N SER A 49 24.03 -15.99 47.19
CA SER A 49 25.08 -15.82 46.17
C SER A 49 25.12 -16.99 45.21
N GLN A 50 25.05 -18.23 45.72
CA GLN A 50 25.02 -19.44 44.89
C GLN A 50 23.76 -19.51 44.01
N ILE A 51 22.57 -19.20 44.54
CA ILE A 51 21.33 -19.16 43.77
C ILE A 51 21.40 -18.10 42.68
N GLN A 52 21.92 -16.91 43.01
CA GLN A 52 22.08 -15.83 42.05
C GLN A 52 23.03 -16.25 40.92
N ALA A 53 24.21 -16.77 41.24
CA ALA A 53 25.19 -17.22 40.26
C ALA A 53 24.65 -18.34 39.35
N HIS A 54 23.92 -19.31 39.93
CA HIS A 54 23.29 -20.37 39.15
C HIS A 54 22.23 -19.82 38.18
N THR A 55 21.39 -18.90 38.65
CA THR A 55 20.36 -18.26 37.83
C THR A 55 20.98 -17.46 36.69
N GLU A 56 22.02 -16.67 36.97
CA GLU A 56 22.76 -15.90 35.96
C GLU A 56 23.39 -16.82 34.91
N SER A 57 24.00 -17.93 35.33
CA SER A 57 24.57 -18.93 34.42
C SER A 57 23.51 -19.55 33.51
N GLN A 58 22.37 -19.98 34.06
CA GLN A 58 21.28 -20.58 33.28
C GLN A 58 20.66 -19.58 32.28
N VAL A 59 20.49 -18.33 32.69
CA VAL A 59 20.00 -17.27 31.79
C VAL A 59 20.99 -17.04 30.65
N GLN A 60 22.29 -17.05 30.93
CA GLN A 60 23.32 -16.87 29.92
C GLN A 60 23.38 -18.04 28.93
N GLU A 61 23.25 -19.28 29.40
CA GLU A 61 23.14 -20.46 28.54
C GLU A 61 21.92 -20.38 27.62
N MET A 62 20.76 -20.03 28.17
CA MET A 62 19.53 -19.88 27.41
C MET A 62 19.64 -18.75 26.37
N LYS A 63 20.32 -17.66 26.72
CA LYS A 63 20.61 -16.57 25.77
C LYS A 63 21.44 -17.07 24.58
N ILE A 64 22.52 -17.80 24.82
CA ILE A 64 23.36 -18.36 23.76
C ILE A 64 22.54 -19.29 22.85
N TYR A 65 21.67 -20.11 23.43
CA TYR A 65 20.80 -20.99 22.66
C TYR A 65 19.82 -20.20 21.77
N VAL A 66 19.14 -19.20 22.33
CA VAL A 66 18.21 -18.34 21.60
C VAL A 66 18.91 -17.57 20.50
N ASP A 67 20.06 -16.97 20.77
CA ASP A 67 20.87 -16.27 19.76
C ASP A 67 21.27 -17.20 18.61
N GLY A 68 21.63 -18.46 18.92
CA GLY A 68 21.90 -19.49 17.91
C GLY A 68 20.68 -19.88 17.06
N CYS A 69 19.49 -19.93 17.66
CA CYS A 69 18.24 -20.13 16.92
C CYS A 69 17.92 -18.94 16.02
N ILE A 70 18.10 -17.71 16.52
CA ILE A 70 17.89 -16.48 15.75
C ILE A 70 18.81 -16.48 14.52
N GLY A 71 20.10 -16.77 14.68
CA GLY A 71 21.06 -16.81 13.56
C GLY A 71 20.65 -17.80 12.46
N LYS A 72 20.19 -19.00 12.82
CA LYS A 72 19.69 -19.98 11.83
C LYS A 72 18.47 -19.47 11.06
N ILE A 73 17.53 -18.83 11.77
CA ILE A 73 16.33 -18.25 11.14
C ILE A 73 16.75 -17.10 10.20
N GLU A 74 17.68 -16.25 10.61
CA GLU A 74 18.19 -15.16 9.77
C GLU A 74 18.85 -15.70 8.49
N GLU A 75 19.66 -16.75 8.59
CA GLU A 75 20.26 -17.42 7.42
C GLU A 75 19.19 -17.97 6.47
N GLU A 76 18.17 -18.66 7.00
CA GLU A 76 17.06 -19.20 6.20
C GLU A 76 16.27 -18.08 5.51
N VAL A 77 15.98 -16.98 6.22
CA VAL A 77 15.29 -15.81 5.66
C VAL A 77 16.10 -15.18 4.53
N GLN A 78 17.41 -15.03 4.68
CA GLN A 78 18.28 -14.53 3.60
C GLN A 78 18.31 -15.49 2.39
N CYS A 79 18.36 -16.79 2.64
CA CYS A 79 18.29 -17.80 1.57
C CYS A 79 16.99 -17.71 0.78
N VAL A 80 15.85 -17.61 1.47
CA VAL A 80 14.52 -17.47 0.85
C VAL A 80 14.44 -16.17 0.06
N LYS A 81 14.94 -15.07 0.61
CA LYS A 81 14.98 -13.77 -0.09
C LYS A 81 15.71 -13.87 -1.45
N LEU A 82 16.90 -14.46 -1.47
CA LEU A 82 17.66 -14.66 -2.72
C LEU A 82 16.94 -15.58 -3.71
N LYS A 83 16.25 -16.63 -3.22
CA LYS A 83 15.45 -17.50 -4.08
C LYS A 83 14.26 -16.75 -4.70
N ILE A 84 13.59 -15.88 -3.94
CA ILE A 84 12.49 -15.05 -4.45
C ILE A 84 13.00 -14.11 -5.54
N GLU A 85 14.09 -13.38 -5.30
CA GLU A 85 14.70 -12.48 -6.29
C GLU A 85 15.09 -13.23 -7.58
N LYS A 86 15.65 -14.43 -7.46
CA LYS A 86 15.96 -15.29 -8.61
C LYS A 86 14.71 -15.67 -9.40
N VAL A 87 13.68 -16.16 -8.73
CA VAL A 87 12.41 -16.56 -9.37
C VAL A 87 11.77 -15.37 -10.07
N GLU A 88 11.75 -14.21 -9.43
CA GLU A 88 11.21 -12.97 -10.03
C GLU A 88 11.94 -12.62 -11.33
N SER A 89 13.28 -12.66 -11.32
CA SER A 89 14.08 -12.40 -12.54
C SER A 89 13.85 -13.43 -13.65
N GLU A 90 13.63 -14.71 -13.30
CA GLU A 90 13.36 -15.77 -14.26
C GLU A 90 11.97 -15.63 -14.88
N VAL A 91 10.96 -15.28 -14.07
CA VAL A 91 9.59 -15.02 -14.55
C VAL A 91 9.57 -13.80 -15.47
N GLN A 92 10.19 -12.69 -15.06
CA GLN A 92 10.28 -11.48 -15.89
C GLN A 92 10.96 -11.77 -17.23
N ARG A 93 12.09 -12.51 -17.22
CA ARG A 93 12.80 -12.89 -18.45
C ARG A 93 11.93 -13.73 -19.38
N LYS A 94 11.26 -14.76 -18.85
CA LYS A 94 10.37 -15.64 -19.65
C LYS A 94 9.22 -14.84 -20.26
N MET A 95 8.58 -13.98 -19.47
CA MET A 95 7.46 -13.16 -19.95
C MET A 95 7.87 -12.22 -21.09
N ILE A 96 9.04 -11.59 -20.98
CA ILE A 96 9.58 -10.71 -22.05
C ILE A 96 9.86 -11.53 -23.31
N GLU A 97 10.51 -12.69 -23.18
CA GLU A 97 10.86 -13.55 -24.31
C GLU A 97 9.61 -14.07 -25.04
N GLU A 98 8.64 -14.60 -24.30
CA GLU A 98 7.37 -15.10 -24.86
C GLU A 98 6.61 -13.98 -25.57
N SER A 99 6.50 -12.81 -24.95
CA SER A 99 5.83 -11.64 -25.56
C SER A 99 6.55 -11.18 -26.83
N ARG A 100 7.89 -11.20 -26.83
CA ARG A 100 8.70 -10.87 -28.01
C ARG A 100 8.42 -11.83 -29.16
N CYS A 101 8.39 -13.14 -28.89
CA CYS A 101 8.07 -14.15 -29.91
C CYS A 101 6.68 -13.93 -30.52
N VAL A 102 5.65 -13.71 -29.68
CA VAL A 102 4.28 -13.48 -30.15
C VAL A 102 4.16 -12.21 -30.99
N VAL A 103 4.82 -11.13 -30.58
CA VAL A 103 4.84 -9.87 -31.34
C VAL A 103 5.56 -10.06 -32.67
N GLN A 104 6.71 -10.75 -32.68
CA GLN A 104 7.47 -11.01 -33.89
C GLN A 104 6.68 -11.86 -34.89
N GLU A 105 5.99 -12.91 -34.43
CA GLU A 105 5.14 -13.75 -35.28
C GLU A 105 3.99 -12.93 -35.91
N LYS A 106 3.29 -12.13 -35.10
CA LYS A 106 2.22 -11.25 -35.60
C LYS A 106 2.75 -10.22 -36.60
N MET A 107 3.96 -9.71 -36.39
CA MET A 107 4.59 -8.76 -37.32
C MET A 107 4.89 -9.42 -38.65
N SER A 108 5.49 -10.62 -38.64
CA SER A 108 5.74 -11.38 -39.88
C SER A 108 4.45 -11.79 -40.60
N ASP A 109 3.35 -12.07 -39.88
CA ASP A 109 2.04 -12.30 -40.52
C ASP A 109 1.48 -11.05 -41.19
N LEU A 110 1.58 -9.89 -40.53
CA LEU A 110 1.15 -8.62 -41.09
C LEU A 110 1.98 -8.21 -42.31
N GLU A 111 3.30 -8.40 -42.28
CA GLU A 111 4.19 -8.15 -43.42
C GLU A 111 3.78 -8.99 -44.64
N ARG A 112 3.52 -10.29 -44.45
CA ARG A 112 3.04 -11.20 -45.52
C ARG A 112 1.69 -10.75 -46.09
N ARG A 113 0.73 -10.42 -45.22
CA ARG A 113 -0.59 -9.93 -45.65
C ARG A 113 -0.51 -8.59 -46.40
N LEU A 114 0.44 -7.74 -46.02
CA LEU A 114 0.69 -6.47 -46.69
C LEU A 114 1.28 -6.70 -48.09
N SER A 115 2.24 -7.61 -48.24
CA SER A 115 2.80 -7.99 -49.53
C SER A 115 1.76 -8.61 -50.48
N ASP A 116 0.87 -9.47 -49.96
CA ASP A 116 -0.24 -10.03 -50.75
C ASP A 116 -1.19 -8.94 -51.26
N LEU A 117 -1.47 -7.92 -50.44
CA LEU A 117 -2.30 -6.77 -50.83
C LEU A 117 -1.62 -5.89 -51.88
N GLU A 118 -0.30 -5.69 -51.79
CA GLU A 118 0.48 -4.87 -52.73
C GLU A 118 0.64 -5.57 -54.10
N THR A 119 0.76 -6.90 -54.10
CA THR A 119 0.92 -7.71 -55.33
C THR A 119 -0.40 -8.14 -55.97
N ARG A 120 -1.53 -8.07 -55.24
CA ARG A 120 -2.85 -8.34 -55.80
C ARG A 120 -3.12 -7.35 -56.93
N PRO A 121 -3.37 -7.83 -58.18
CA PRO A 121 -3.73 -6.94 -59.26
C PRO A 121 -4.95 -6.12 -58.84
N ASN A 122 -4.85 -4.80 -58.99
CA ASN A 122 -5.99 -3.90 -58.85
C ASN A 122 -6.95 -4.18 -60.01
N ASN A 123 -7.66 -5.30 -59.96
CA ASN A 123 -8.88 -5.51 -60.73
C ASN A 123 -9.99 -4.72 -60.04
N PHE A 124 -9.82 -3.39 -60.01
CA PHE A 124 -10.98 -2.54 -60.14
C PHE A 124 -11.52 -2.88 -61.53
N PRO A 125 -12.72 -3.50 -61.66
CA PRO A 125 -13.39 -3.43 -62.95
C PRO A 125 -13.38 -1.97 -63.35
N ALA A 126 -13.05 -1.67 -64.60
CA ALA A 126 -13.26 -0.34 -65.15
C ALA A 126 -14.72 0.00 -64.85
N TYR A 127 -14.93 0.78 -63.80
CA TYR A 127 -16.25 1.19 -63.38
C TYR A 127 -16.80 1.95 -64.60
N PRO A 128 -17.99 1.61 -65.11
CA PRO A 128 -18.73 2.57 -65.90
C PRO A 128 -18.79 3.84 -65.06
N GLU A 129 -18.29 4.94 -65.60
CA GLU A 129 -18.01 6.20 -64.91
C GLU A 129 -19.30 6.93 -64.44
N SER A 130 -20.37 6.22 -64.06
CA SER A 130 -21.69 6.83 -63.88
C SER A 130 -22.74 6.14 -62.97
N ILE A 131 -22.45 5.12 -62.14
CA ILE A 131 -23.54 4.45 -61.36
C ILE A 131 -23.46 4.59 -59.83
N TYR A 132 -22.41 5.18 -59.24
CA TYR A 132 -22.36 5.42 -57.78
C TYR A 132 -22.12 6.88 -57.41
N PHE A 133 -22.82 7.80 -58.07
CA PHE A 133 -23.24 8.99 -57.33
C PHE A 133 -24.21 8.52 -56.24
N ARG A 134 -23.66 8.16 -55.08
CA ARG A 134 -24.45 8.10 -53.86
C ARG A 134 -24.78 9.54 -53.53
N PRO A 135 -26.04 10.00 -53.61
CA PRO A 135 -26.36 11.37 -53.27
C PRO A 135 -26.02 11.55 -51.79
N THR A 136 -25.02 12.38 -51.48
CA THR A 136 -24.79 12.79 -50.10
C THR A 136 -26.00 13.60 -49.69
N VAL A 137 -26.85 13.04 -48.84
CA VAL A 137 -27.96 13.79 -48.26
C VAL A 137 -27.33 14.90 -47.42
N LYS A 138 -27.60 16.16 -47.80
CA LYS A 138 -27.05 17.31 -47.08
C LYS A 138 -27.72 17.39 -45.69
N PRO A 139 -26.94 17.59 -44.62
CA PRO A 139 -27.52 17.84 -43.31
C PRO A 139 -28.33 19.14 -43.36
N LEU A 140 -29.44 19.18 -42.62
CA LEU A 140 -30.25 20.39 -42.48
C LEU A 140 -29.45 21.44 -41.69
N THR A 141 -29.70 22.72 -41.92
CA THR A 141 -29.11 23.79 -41.11
C THR A 141 -29.95 24.04 -39.86
N SER A 142 -29.33 24.17 -38.69
CA SER A 142 -30.01 24.54 -37.45
C SER A 142 -29.75 26.01 -37.13
N ASP A 143 -30.82 26.79 -36.99
CA ASP A 143 -30.82 28.19 -36.58
C ASP A 143 -31.31 28.40 -35.12
N GLY A 144 -31.64 27.31 -34.43
CA GLY A 144 -32.20 27.31 -33.07
C GLY A 144 -33.73 27.40 -32.98
N LEU A 145 -34.46 27.38 -34.11
CA LEU A 145 -35.94 27.40 -34.13
C LEU A 145 -36.57 26.01 -34.02
N THR A 146 -35.87 24.97 -34.51
CA THR A 146 -36.29 23.57 -34.37
C THR A 146 -35.75 23.01 -33.06
N SER A 147 -36.56 22.24 -32.33
CA SER A 147 -36.12 21.56 -31.10
C SER A 147 -34.85 20.76 -31.36
N TRP A 148 -33.85 20.89 -30.48
CA TRP A 148 -32.57 20.19 -30.59
C TRP A 148 -32.73 18.68 -30.74
N THR A 149 -33.68 18.07 -30.03
CA THR A 149 -33.98 16.62 -30.13
C THR A 149 -34.42 16.22 -31.54
N VAL A 150 -35.23 17.05 -32.19
CA VAL A 150 -35.72 16.81 -33.56
C VAL A 150 -34.56 16.95 -34.55
N PHE A 151 -33.75 18.02 -34.40
CA PHE A 151 -32.58 18.24 -35.24
C PHE A 151 -31.55 17.11 -35.11
N LYS A 152 -31.23 16.70 -33.88
CA LYS A 152 -30.30 15.60 -33.58
C LYS A 152 -30.75 14.29 -34.20
N THR A 153 -32.03 13.95 -34.06
CA THR A 153 -32.60 12.74 -34.67
C THR A 153 -32.44 12.73 -36.19
N GLN A 154 -32.72 13.87 -36.85
CA GLN A 154 -32.56 13.99 -38.30
C GLN A 154 -31.08 13.92 -38.72
N PHE A 155 -30.21 14.57 -37.97
CA PHE A 155 -28.76 14.56 -38.18
C PHE A 155 -28.19 13.14 -38.04
N ASP A 156 -28.65 12.36 -37.06
CA ASP A 156 -28.24 10.97 -36.84
C ASP A 156 -28.68 10.05 -37.99
N VAL A 157 -29.89 10.25 -38.52
CA VAL A 157 -30.36 9.51 -39.70
C VAL A 157 -29.50 9.82 -40.93
N VAL A 158 -29.19 11.10 -41.17
CA VAL A 158 -28.35 11.53 -42.29
C VAL A 158 -26.91 11.01 -42.15
N SER A 159 -26.33 11.10 -40.94
CA SER A 159 -24.96 10.67 -40.69
C SER A 159 -24.80 9.16 -40.81
N SER A 160 -25.77 8.39 -40.32
CA SER A 160 -25.84 6.94 -40.45
C SER A 160 -25.98 6.52 -41.91
N THR A 161 -26.87 7.20 -42.65
CA THR A 161 -27.08 6.97 -44.08
C THR A 161 -25.78 7.23 -44.85
N ASN A 162 -25.07 8.31 -44.53
CA ASN A 162 -23.82 8.70 -45.17
C ASN A 162 -22.57 8.00 -44.59
N ARG A 163 -22.72 7.13 -43.58
CA ARG A 163 -21.63 6.42 -42.88
C ARG A 163 -20.52 7.34 -42.38
N TRP A 164 -20.88 8.48 -41.80
CA TRP A 164 -19.90 9.42 -41.26
C TRP A 164 -19.20 8.84 -40.01
N THR A 165 -17.89 9.04 -39.93
CA THR A 165 -17.12 8.84 -38.68
C THR A 165 -17.44 9.97 -37.70
N ASP A 166 -17.17 9.77 -36.41
CA ASP A 166 -17.49 10.79 -35.39
C ASP A 166 -16.78 12.12 -35.64
N PHE A 167 -15.57 12.09 -36.20
CA PHE A 167 -14.86 13.29 -36.66
C PHE A 167 -15.62 14.03 -37.77
N VAL A 168 -16.14 13.31 -38.77
CA VAL A 168 -16.93 13.90 -39.86
C VAL A 168 -18.27 14.41 -39.33
N LYS A 169 -18.91 13.67 -38.41
CA LYS A 169 -20.13 14.12 -37.73
C LYS A 169 -19.90 15.43 -36.97
N ALA A 170 -18.84 15.54 -36.18
CA ALA A 170 -18.52 16.77 -35.45
C ALA A 170 -18.33 17.96 -36.41
N SER A 171 -17.57 17.76 -37.50
CA SER A 171 -17.32 18.79 -38.50
C SER A 171 -18.60 19.23 -39.22
N GLN A 172 -19.45 18.28 -39.62
CA GLN A 172 -20.72 18.57 -40.29
C GLN A 172 -21.73 19.21 -39.33
N LEU A 173 -21.73 18.80 -38.06
CA LEU A 173 -22.58 19.40 -37.02
C LEU A 173 -22.20 20.86 -36.85
N VAL A 174 -20.93 21.19 -36.60
CA VAL A 174 -20.43 22.56 -36.51
C VAL A 174 -20.79 23.38 -37.77
N ALA A 175 -20.57 22.81 -38.96
CA ALA A 175 -20.87 23.50 -40.22
C ALA A 175 -22.36 23.74 -40.46
N SER A 176 -23.24 22.93 -39.87
CA SER A 176 -24.70 23.03 -39.99
C SER A 176 -25.32 24.07 -39.04
N LEU A 177 -24.61 24.48 -37.99
CA LEU A 177 -25.11 25.47 -37.02
C LEU A 177 -25.09 26.89 -37.61
N ARG A 178 -26.15 27.63 -37.35
CA ARG A 178 -26.35 29.04 -37.73
C ARG A 178 -27.05 29.76 -36.57
N GLY A 179 -27.05 31.10 -36.61
CA GLY A 179 -27.76 31.92 -35.64
C GLY A 179 -27.38 31.61 -34.18
N SER A 180 -28.37 31.56 -33.29
CA SER A 180 -28.19 31.31 -31.86
C SER A 180 -27.57 29.94 -31.56
N ALA A 181 -27.74 28.95 -32.44
CA ALA A 181 -27.14 27.64 -32.29
C ALA A 181 -25.62 27.67 -32.53
N ALA A 182 -25.14 28.52 -33.46
CA ALA A 182 -23.71 28.69 -33.71
C ALA A 182 -22.98 29.42 -32.58
N GLU A 183 -23.67 30.29 -31.83
CA GLU A 183 -23.09 30.99 -30.68
C GLU A 183 -22.64 30.03 -29.56
N VAL A 184 -23.23 28.83 -29.46
CA VAL A 184 -22.78 27.80 -28.51
C VAL A 184 -21.31 27.45 -28.70
N LEU A 185 -20.81 27.57 -29.93
CA LEU A 185 -19.42 27.26 -30.27
C LEU A 185 -18.43 28.25 -29.64
N GLN A 186 -18.85 29.46 -29.26
CA GLN A 186 -17.97 30.44 -28.60
C GLN A 186 -17.52 29.99 -27.21
N GLY A 187 -18.32 29.13 -26.55
CA GLY A 187 -18.00 28.58 -25.23
C GLY A 187 -17.14 27.31 -25.27
N ILE A 188 -16.81 26.81 -26.47
CA ILE A 188 -16.06 25.55 -26.65
C ILE A 188 -14.64 25.87 -27.14
N PRO A 189 -13.58 25.34 -26.49
CA PRO A 189 -12.22 25.46 -27.00
C PRO A 189 -12.07 24.87 -28.41
N SER A 190 -11.29 25.51 -29.27
CA SER A 190 -11.15 25.14 -30.69
C SER A 190 -10.64 23.70 -30.90
N ASP A 191 -9.73 23.22 -30.03
CA ASP A 191 -9.22 21.85 -30.06
C ASP A 191 -10.28 20.78 -29.71
N LYS A 192 -11.42 21.20 -29.16
CA LYS A 192 -12.57 20.36 -28.80
C LYS A 192 -13.72 20.43 -29.79
N LEU A 193 -13.64 21.29 -30.81
CA LEU A 193 -14.65 21.36 -31.89
C LEU A 193 -14.59 20.18 -32.88
N THR A 194 -13.71 19.21 -32.64
CA THR A 194 -13.65 17.94 -33.35
C THR A 194 -14.25 16.78 -32.55
N ASP A 195 -14.57 17.01 -31.27
CA ASP A 195 -15.19 16.01 -30.40
C ASP A 195 -16.71 16.14 -30.46
N LEU A 196 -17.35 15.17 -31.11
CA LEU A 196 -18.80 15.15 -31.32
C LEU A 196 -19.57 15.25 -29.99
N MET A 197 -19.13 14.52 -28.97
CA MET A 197 -19.82 14.46 -27.69
C MET A 197 -19.81 15.81 -26.96
N THR A 198 -18.69 16.55 -27.02
CA THR A 198 -18.57 17.88 -26.42
C THR A 198 -19.53 18.87 -27.08
N ILE A 199 -19.62 18.86 -28.41
CA ILE A 199 -20.52 19.75 -29.16
C ILE A 199 -21.99 19.42 -28.87
N GLU A 200 -22.36 18.13 -28.89
CA GLU A 200 -23.72 17.70 -28.60
C GLU A 200 -24.18 18.06 -27.18
N LYS A 201 -23.32 17.87 -26.17
CA LYS A 201 -23.64 18.25 -24.78
C LYS A 201 -23.88 19.76 -24.64
N ALA A 202 -23.09 20.58 -25.32
CA ALA A 202 -23.25 22.02 -25.26
C ALA A 202 -24.57 22.48 -25.91
N LEU A 203 -24.96 21.85 -27.03
CA LEU A 203 -26.23 22.10 -27.71
C LEU A 203 -27.43 21.57 -26.91
N GLU A 204 -27.32 20.39 -26.31
CA GLU A 204 -28.33 19.82 -25.42
C GLU A 204 -28.55 20.69 -24.18
N SER A 205 -27.48 21.26 -23.61
CA SER A 205 -27.58 22.17 -22.46
C SER A 205 -28.36 23.45 -22.77
N ARG A 206 -28.15 24.03 -23.97
CA ARG A 206 -28.78 25.31 -24.35
C ARG A 206 -30.17 25.14 -24.99
N PHE A 207 -30.38 24.06 -25.73
CA PHE A 207 -31.58 23.85 -26.56
C PHE A 207 -32.31 22.53 -26.31
N GLY A 208 -31.78 21.66 -25.46
CA GLY A 208 -32.48 20.46 -25.00
C GLY A 208 -33.72 20.87 -24.19
N GLY A 209 -34.85 20.21 -24.45
CA GLY A 209 -36.18 20.60 -23.97
C GLY A 209 -36.43 20.49 -22.46
N SER A 210 -35.40 20.60 -21.63
CA SER A 210 -35.45 20.39 -20.18
C SER A 210 -35.31 21.67 -19.35
N HIS A 211 -35.43 22.86 -19.95
CA HIS A 211 -35.50 24.14 -19.24
C HIS A 211 -36.72 24.96 -19.70
N LEU A 212 -37.91 24.38 -19.54
CA LEU A 212 -39.12 25.16 -19.29
C LEU A 212 -39.20 25.39 -17.77
N MET A 213 -38.64 26.50 -17.29
CA MET A 213 -39.08 27.27 -16.10
C MET A 213 -38.00 28.29 -15.70
N GLN A 214 -38.19 29.52 -16.16
CA GLN A 214 -37.78 30.83 -15.60
C GLN A 214 -38.04 31.81 -16.75
N TYR A 215 -39.18 32.48 -16.86
CA TYR A 215 -39.71 33.50 -15.96
C TYR A 215 -41.24 33.59 -16.12
N LEU A 216 -41.96 33.73 -15.00
CA LEU A 216 -43.11 34.64 -14.93
C LEU A 216 -42.58 36.07 -14.80
#